data_AF-A0A950TKW8-F1
#
_entry.id   AF-A0A950TKW8-F1
#
_cell.length_a   1.000
_cell.length_b   1.000
_cell.length_c   1.000
_cell.angle_alpha   90.00
_cell.angle_beta   90.00
_cell.angle_gamma   90.00
#
_symmetry.space_group_name_H-M   'P 1'
#
loop_
_entity.id
_entity.type
_entity.pdbx_description
1 polymer ?
#
loop_
_entity_poly.entity_id
_entity_poly.type
_entity_poly.pdbx_seq_one_letter_code
_entity_poly.pdbx_strand_id
1 'polypeptide(L)'
;MPFPGGIARSGSKVGSKYKSLRASTNDAYCPTLRGAATTALDPDVASVLEIVIDGLSPDAVATAMRAGLAAVLRRGAAGGVVRVSAGNYGGKLGPHHFHLKELLP
;
A
#
# COMPACT_ATOMS: atom_id res chain seq x y z
N MET A 1 -11.52 2.69 7.93
CA MET A 1 -10.23 1.96 7.95
C MET A 1 -10.45 0.64 8.70
N PRO A 2 -10.49 -0.50 7.99
CA PRO A 2 -10.95 -1.76 8.58
C PRO A 2 -9.87 -2.56 9.32
N PHE A 3 -8.58 -2.27 9.10
CA PHE A 3 -7.48 -3.01 9.75
C PHE A 3 -7.27 -2.56 11.22
N PRO A 4 -6.66 -3.41 12.07
CA PRO A 4 -6.36 -3.06 13.46
C PRO A 4 -5.55 -1.76 13.57
N GLY A 5 -6.10 -0.77 14.28
CA GLY A 5 -5.49 0.56 14.38
C GLY A 5 -5.38 1.32 13.04
N GLY A 6 -6.09 0.88 12.01
CA GLY A 6 -6.06 1.44 10.66
C GLY A 6 -4.85 1.04 9.82
N ILE A 7 -3.98 0.16 10.32
CA ILE A 7 -2.70 -0.16 9.68
C ILE A 7 -2.64 -1.65 9.33
N ALA A 8 -2.40 -1.94 8.05
CA ALA A 8 -2.06 -3.26 7.56
C ALA A 8 -0.54 -3.45 7.54
N ARG A 9 -0.05 -4.48 8.23
CA ARG A 9 1.37 -4.87 8.28
C ARG A 9 1.69 -6.13 7.45
N SER A 10 0.68 -6.69 6.80
CA SER A 10 0.74 -7.96 6.08
C SER A 10 0.17 -7.76 4.67
N GLY A 11 0.81 -6.90 3.87
CA GLY A 11 0.40 -6.63 2.50
C GLY A 11 0.21 -7.92 1.73
N SER A 12 -0.89 -8.02 1.00
CA SER A 12 -1.31 -9.26 0.32
C SER A 12 -1.25 -9.11 -1.20
N LYS A 13 -1.06 -10.24 -1.90
CA LYS A 13 -1.20 -10.35 -3.35
C LYS A 13 -2.18 -11.46 -3.72
N VAL A 14 -2.78 -11.34 -4.90
CA VAL A 14 -3.67 -12.38 -5.46
C VAL A 14 -2.85 -13.62 -5.82
N GLY A 15 -3.39 -14.79 -5.47
CA GLY A 15 -2.76 -16.07 -5.70
C GLY A 15 -1.67 -16.40 -4.70
N SER A 16 -1.07 -17.58 -4.88
CA SER A 16 -0.04 -18.13 -4.00
C SER A 16 0.76 -19.21 -4.74
N LYS A 17 1.98 -19.50 -4.26
CA LYS A 17 2.70 -20.70 -4.70
C LYS A 17 2.00 -21.99 -4.28
N TYR A 18 1.18 -21.91 -3.22
CA TYR A 18 0.39 -23.04 -2.72
C TYR A 18 -1.02 -22.98 -3.32
N LYS A 19 -1.38 -24.01 -4.11
CA LYS A 19 -2.60 -24.04 -4.93
C LYS A 19 -3.90 -23.80 -4.15
N SER A 20 -3.96 -24.16 -2.87
CA SER A 20 -5.15 -24.01 -2.03
C SER A 20 -5.37 -22.57 -1.53
N LEU A 21 -4.36 -21.70 -1.60
CA LEU A 21 -4.43 -20.35 -1.03
C LEU A 21 -4.80 -19.31 -2.09
N ARG A 22 -5.89 -18.58 -1.84
CA ARG A 22 -6.38 -17.51 -2.73
C ARG A 22 -5.55 -16.22 -2.66
N ALA A 23 -4.89 -15.99 -1.54
CA ALA A 23 -4.02 -14.85 -1.31
C ALA A 23 -2.74 -15.31 -0.60
N SER A 24 -1.67 -14.54 -0.77
CA SER A 24 -0.40 -14.75 -0.09
C SER A 24 0.25 -13.41 0.24
N THR A 25 1.37 -13.44 0.97
CA THR A 25 2.16 -12.23 1.23
C THR A 25 2.64 -11.62 -0.07
N ASN A 26 2.65 -10.29 -0.14
CA ASN A 26 3.26 -9.57 -1.24
C ASN A 26 4.78 -9.45 -1.00
N ASP A 27 5.49 -10.54 -1.30
CA ASP A 27 6.93 -10.71 -1.13
C ASP A 27 7.78 -9.62 -1.78
N ALA A 28 7.31 -9.00 -2.88
CA ALA A 28 8.00 -7.88 -3.50
C ALA A 28 8.19 -6.68 -2.54
N TYR A 29 7.30 -6.54 -1.55
CA TYR A 29 7.29 -5.48 -0.55
C TYR A 29 7.68 -5.98 0.85
N CYS A 30 8.31 -7.15 0.97
CA CYS A 30 8.82 -7.68 2.24
C CYS A 30 10.33 -7.40 2.39
N PRO A 31 10.76 -6.45 3.26
CA PRO A 31 12.17 -6.09 3.41
C PRO A 31 13.07 -7.28 3.80
N THR A 32 12.54 -8.21 4.58
CA THR A 32 13.26 -9.40 5.06
C THR A 32 13.41 -10.49 3.99
N LEU A 33 12.68 -10.41 2.87
CA LEU A 33 12.71 -11.41 1.79
C LEU A 33 13.54 -10.96 0.57
N ARG A 34 14.25 -9.83 0.64
CA ARG A 34 15.06 -9.30 -0.48
C ARG A 34 16.07 -10.30 -1.04
N GLY A 35 16.61 -11.18 -0.21
CA GLY A 35 17.55 -12.22 -0.65
C GLY A 35 16.90 -13.44 -1.33
N ALA A 36 15.56 -13.56 -1.27
CA ALA A 36 14.82 -14.72 -1.73
C ALA A 36 13.71 -14.40 -2.76
N ALA A 37 13.38 -13.12 -2.95
CA ALA A 37 12.32 -12.67 -3.85
C ALA A 37 12.76 -11.41 -4.62
N THR A 38 12.20 -11.21 -5.81
CA THR A 38 12.39 -9.98 -6.57
C THR A 38 11.68 -8.83 -5.85
N THR A 39 12.45 -7.95 -5.23
CA THR A 39 11.93 -6.82 -4.46
C THR A 39 11.58 -5.61 -5.33
N ALA A 40 10.51 -4.91 -4.96
CA ALA A 40 10.12 -3.60 -5.50
C ALA A 40 10.53 -2.44 -4.57
N LEU A 41 11.37 -2.73 -3.56
CA LEU A 41 11.81 -1.77 -2.56
C LEU A 41 13.23 -1.29 -2.82
N ASP A 42 13.47 -0.02 -2.59
CA ASP A 42 14.81 0.59 -2.62
C ASP A 42 15.64 0.06 -1.44
N PRO A 43 16.98 -0.03 -1.53
CA PRO A 43 17.81 -0.75 -0.53
C PRO A 43 17.65 -0.27 0.92
N ASP A 44 17.34 1.00 1.13
CA ASP A 44 17.19 1.68 2.42
C ASP A 44 15.82 1.48 3.08
N VAL A 45 14.84 0.89 2.38
CA VAL A 45 13.50 0.65 2.93
C VAL A 45 13.51 -0.54 3.90
N ALA A 46 13.46 -0.27 5.20
CA ALA A 46 13.45 -1.29 6.25
C ALA A 46 12.04 -1.77 6.67
N SER A 47 10.99 -1.01 6.35
CA SER A 47 9.61 -1.31 6.75
C SER A 47 8.61 -0.78 5.72
N VAL A 48 7.49 -1.48 5.57
CA VAL A 48 6.36 -1.09 4.71
C VAL A 48 5.09 -1.24 5.51
N LEU A 49 4.26 -0.20 5.50
CA LEU A 49 2.93 -0.18 6.12
C LEU A 49 1.90 0.22 5.08
N GLU A 50 0.73 -0.41 5.12
CA GLU A 50 -0.38 -0.13 4.22
C GLU A 50 -1.57 0.43 5.01
N ILE A 51 -2.25 1.43 4.43
CA ILE A 51 -3.49 1.98 4.97
C ILE A 51 -4.60 1.63 3.97
N VAL A 52 -5.58 0.84 4.42
CA VAL A 52 -6.73 0.46 3.61
C VAL A 52 -7.95 1.30 4.03
N ILE A 53 -8.62 1.87 3.03
CA ILE A 53 -9.73 2.81 3.22
C ILE A 53 -10.95 2.26 2.49
N ASP A 54 -12.01 2.01 3.27
CA ASP A 54 -13.35 1.77 2.75
C ASP A 54 -14.16 3.06 2.95
N GLY A 55 -14.98 3.42 1.96
CA GLY A 55 -15.82 4.62 1.99
C GLY A 55 -17.15 4.39 1.29
N LEU A 56 -18.13 5.22 1.62
CA LEU A 56 -19.48 5.15 1.04
C LEU A 56 -19.56 5.69 -0.40
N SER A 57 -18.54 6.41 -0.85
CA SER A 57 -18.41 6.93 -2.21
C SER A 57 -16.94 7.03 -2.63
N PRO A 58 -16.65 7.06 -3.95
CA PRO A 58 -15.29 7.30 -4.44
C PRO A 58 -14.70 8.62 -3.93
N ASP A 59 -15.52 9.68 -3.87
CA ASP A 59 -15.07 10.99 -3.39
C ASP A 59 -14.68 10.96 -1.90
N ALA A 60 -15.40 10.19 -1.08
CA ALA A 60 -15.04 10.01 0.32
C ALA A 60 -13.70 9.28 0.47
N VAL A 61 -13.46 8.24 -0.34
CA VAL A 61 -12.18 7.53 -0.37
C VAL A 61 -11.05 8.45 -0.84
N ALA A 62 -11.26 9.19 -1.94
CA ALA A 62 -10.28 10.14 -2.46
C ALA A 62 -9.94 11.23 -1.43
N THR A 63 -10.95 11.77 -0.74
CA THR A 63 -10.76 12.78 0.32
C THR A 63 -9.93 12.21 1.48
N ALA A 64 -10.23 10.99 1.93
CA ALA A 64 -9.45 10.32 2.97
C ALA A 64 -8.00 10.04 2.53
N MET A 65 -7.79 9.61 1.27
CA MET A 65 -6.45 9.42 0.69
C MET A 65 -5.67 10.74 0.63
N ARG A 66 -6.28 11.85 0.20
CA ARG A 66 -5.65 13.18 0.19
C ARG A 66 -5.20 13.60 1.60
N ALA A 67 -6.08 13.44 2.59
CA ALA A 67 -5.77 13.79 3.98
C ALA A 67 -4.62 12.95 4.55
N GLY A 68 -4.64 11.63 4.30
CA GLY A 68 -3.57 10.72 4.70
C GLY A 68 -2.25 11.04 4.02
N LEU A 69 -2.27 11.28 2.71
CA LEU A 69 -1.08 11.64 1.93
C LEU A 69 -0.47 12.95 2.43
N ALA A 70 -1.27 13.99 2.64
CA ALA A 70 -0.81 15.25 3.21
C ALA A 70 -0.18 15.06 4.60
N ALA A 71 -0.77 14.22 5.45
CA ALA A 71 -0.22 13.93 6.78
C ALA A 71 1.13 13.20 6.73
N VAL A 72 1.27 12.20 5.84
CA VAL A 72 2.52 11.47 5.63
C VAL A 72 3.60 12.38 5.04
N LEU A 73 3.26 13.19 4.05
CA LEU A 73 4.19 14.13 3.42
C LEU A 73 4.68 15.21 4.39
N ARG A 74 3.84 15.71 5.30
CA ARG A 74 4.27 16.64 6.36
C ARG A 74 5.32 16.04 7.29
N ARG A 75 5.25 14.72 7.55
CA ARG A 75 6.29 14.01 8.32
C ARG A 75 7.57 13.88 7.49
N GLY A 76 7.41 13.54 6.21
CA GLY A 76 8.49 13.51 5.22
C GLY A 76 9.69 12.66 5.66
N ALA A 77 10.85 12.95 5.08
CA ALA A 77 12.09 12.25 5.38
C ALA A 77 12.50 12.37 6.86
N ALA A 78 12.21 13.50 7.52
CA ALA A 78 12.49 13.71 8.94
C ALA A 78 11.71 12.72 9.84
N GLY A 79 10.53 12.28 9.39
CA GLY A 79 9.75 11.24 10.04
C GLY A 79 10.09 9.81 9.61
N GLY A 80 11.15 9.60 8.82
CA GLY A 80 11.53 8.30 8.26
C GLY A 80 10.70 7.86 7.05
N VAL A 81 9.92 8.76 6.45
CA VAL A 81 9.15 8.45 5.23
C VAL A 81 10.05 8.58 4.02
N VAL A 82 10.39 7.46 3.41
CA VAL A 82 11.26 7.38 2.23
C VAL A 82 10.48 7.41 0.91
N ARG A 83 9.29 6.79 0.89
CA ARG A 83 8.45 6.70 -0.31
C ARG A 83 6.99 6.46 0.06
N VAL A 84 6.09 7.00 -0.75
CA VAL A 84 4.65 6.68 -0.74
C VAL A 84 4.27 6.07 -2.08
N SER A 85 3.47 5.01 -2.05
CA SER A 85 2.95 4.32 -3.23
C SER A 85 1.52 3.84 -2.95
N ALA A 86 0.88 3.21 -3.95
CA ALA A 86 -0.42 2.58 -3.81
C ALA A 86 -0.42 1.17 -4.41
N GLY A 87 -0.98 0.21 -3.67
CA GLY A 87 -1.22 -1.14 -4.16
C GLY A 87 -2.27 -1.14 -5.28
N ASN A 88 -2.07 -1.96 -6.30
CA ASN A 88 -3.03 -2.13 -7.39
C ASN A 88 -2.93 -3.54 -7.99
N TYR A 89 -3.96 -3.93 -8.75
CA TYR A 89 -4.06 -5.24 -9.40
C TYR A 89 -3.98 -5.13 -10.93
N GLY A 90 -3.13 -4.23 -11.42
CA GLY A 90 -2.92 -4.01 -12.86
C GLY A 90 -4.13 -3.44 -13.61
N GLY A 91 -5.06 -2.80 -12.89
CA GLY A 91 -6.27 -2.19 -13.48
C GLY A 91 -7.36 -3.17 -13.89
N LYS A 92 -7.21 -4.47 -13.59
CA LYS A 92 -8.10 -5.54 -14.10
C LYS A 92 -9.18 -6.01 -13.13
N LEU A 93 -9.09 -5.66 -11.84
CA LEU A 93 -10.00 -6.17 -10.80
C LEU A 93 -10.96 -5.10 -10.27
N GLY A 94 -10.44 -3.92 -9.93
CA GLY A 94 -11.22 -2.86 -9.30
C GLY A 94 -11.77 -1.86 -10.34
N PRO A 95 -13.03 -1.41 -10.20
CA PRO A 95 -13.62 -0.41 -11.09
C PRO A 95 -13.17 1.03 -10.77
N HIS A 96 -12.66 1.29 -9.56
CA HIS A 96 -12.22 2.61 -9.12
C HIS A 96 -10.70 2.68 -9.05
N HIS A 97 -10.10 3.65 -9.77
CA HIS A 97 -8.66 3.87 -9.79
C HIS A 97 -8.36 5.25 -9.20
N PHE A 98 -7.61 5.29 -8.11
CA PHE A 98 -7.24 6.52 -7.41
C PHE A 98 -5.77 6.84 -7.70
N HIS A 99 -5.51 7.62 -8.74
CA HIS A 99 -4.14 7.96 -9.14
C HIS A 99 -3.53 8.96 -8.16
N LEU A 100 -2.46 8.57 -7.46
CA LEU A 100 -1.84 9.43 -6.43
C LEU A 100 -1.45 10.82 -6.94
N LYS A 101 -1.04 10.95 -8.21
CA LYS A 101 -0.70 12.24 -8.81
C LYS A 101 -1.86 13.24 -8.80
N GLU A 102 -3.09 12.77 -8.97
CA GLU A 102 -4.30 13.60 -8.91
C GLU A 102 -4.70 13.92 -7.47
N LEU A 103 -4.18 13.16 -6.50
CA LEU A 103 -4.46 13.26 -5.07
C LEU A 103 -3.40 14.03 -4.28
N LEU A 104 -2.31 14.44 -4.92
CA LEU A 104 -1.29 15.26 -4.28
C LEU A 104 -1.90 16.61 -3.84
N PRO A 105 -1.55 17.10 -2.64
CA PRO A 105 -1.94 18.43 -2.17
C PRO A 105 -1.26 19.55 -2.97
#